data_AF-A0A376GXE0-F1
#
_entry.id   AF-A0A376GXE0-F1
#
_cell.length_a   1.000
_cell.length_b   1.000
_cell.length_c   1.000
_cell.angle_alpha   90.00
_cell.angle_beta   90.00
_cell.angle_gamma   90.00
#
_symmetry.space_group_name_H-M   'P 1'
#
loop_
_entity.id
_entity.type
_entity.pdbx_description
1 polymer ?
#
loop_
_entity_poly.entity_id
_entity_poly.type
_entity_poly.pdbx_seq_one_letter_code
_entity_poly.pdbx_strand_id
1 'polypeptide(L)'
;MEPYPEAMRDFVATFEIPCLDIFTMTQNYFSTFAPGKARQYFFHLSKNEHPNYPKAISDNTHLNDQGALIVARLICQAIKESNLALSSEILL
;
A
#
# COMPACT_ATOMS: atom_id res chain seq x y z
N MET A 1 10.55 13.39 -3.70
CA MET A 1 9.39 12.49 -3.87
C MET A 1 9.59 11.84 -5.23
N GLU A 2 9.37 10.53 -5.37
CA GLU A 2 9.48 9.85 -6.67
C GLU A 2 8.59 10.55 -7.71
N PRO A 3 8.93 10.54 -9.01
CA PRO A 3 8.19 11.31 -10.01
C PRO A 3 6.75 10.83 -10.23
N TYR A 4 6.43 9.57 -9.91
CA TYR A 4 5.13 8.98 -10.26
C TYR A 4 3.94 9.47 -9.40
N PRO A 5 4.02 9.54 -8.06
CA PRO A 5 2.92 10.09 -7.26
C PRO A 5 2.58 11.54 -7.64
N GLU A 6 3.60 12.35 -7.92
CA GLU A 6 3.37 13.75 -8.32
C GLU A 6 2.75 13.83 -9.72
N ALA A 7 3.27 13.06 -10.69
CA ALA A 7 2.66 12.99 -12.02
C ALA A 7 1.19 12.53 -11.97
N MET A 8 0.84 11.63 -11.03
CA MET A 8 -0.55 11.21 -10.83
C MET A 8 -1.41 12.35 -10.24
N ARG A 9 -0.87 13.14 -9.30
CA ARG A 9 -1.56 14.32 -8.74
C ARG A 9 -1.78 15.41 -9.81
N ASP A 10 -0.79 15.65 -10.65
CA ASP A 10 -0.89 16.58 -11.77
C ASP A 10 -1.96 16.12 -12.77
N PHE A 11 -1.98 14.81 -13.08
CA PHE A 11 -2.98 14.22 -13.96
C PHE A 11 -4.40 14.43 -13.42
N VAL A 12 -4.66 14.09 -12.15
CA VAL A 12 -6.01 14.24 -11.59
C VAL A 12 -6.44 15.70 -11.46
N ALA A 13 -5.52 16.62 -11.20
CA ALA A 13 -5.78 18.05 -11.20
C ALA A 13 -6.13 18.58 -12.60
N THR A 14 -5.45 18.07 -13.64
CA THR A 14 -5.69 18.46 -15.04
C THR A 14 -7.03 17.97 -15.56
N PHE A 15 -7.42 16.75 -15.21
CA PHE A 15 -8.62 16.09 -15.75
C PHE A 15 -9.82 16.11 -14.81
N GLU A 16 -9.70 16.76 -13.64
CA GLU A 16 -10.76 16.88 -12.62
C GLU A 16 -11.39 15.53 -12.22
N ILE A 17 -10.57 14.48 -12.12
CA ILE A 17 -11.02 13.15 -11.72
C ILE A 17 -10.75 12.88 -10.23
N PRO A 18 -11.60 12.11 -9.54
CA PRO A 18 -11.33 11.70 -8.17
C PRO A 18 -10.01 10.93 -8.06
N CYS A 19 -9.21 11.25 -7.04
CA CYS A 19 -7.96 10.57 -6.73
C CYS A 19 -7.98 10.05 -5.30
N LEU A 20 -7.79 8.75 -5.13
CA LEU A 20 -7.48 8.16 -3.84
C LEU A 20 -5.96 8.10 -3.70
N ASP A 21 -5.34 8.98 -2.91
CA ASP A 21 -3.88 9.04 -2.74
C ASP A 21 -3.35 7.93 -1.83
N ILE A 22 -3.44 6.68 -2.32
CA ILE A 22 -3.00 5.48 -1.61
C ILE A 22 -1.49 5.52 -1.34
N PHE A 23 -0.70 6.17 -2.20
CA PHE A 23 0.73 6.36 -1.97
C PHE A 23 0.97 7.11 -0.66
N THR A 24 0.36 8.28 -0.48
CA THR A 24 0.51 9.05 0.76
C THR A 24 -0.03 8.28 1.97
N MET A 25 -1.19 7.63 1.83
CA MET A 25 -1.79 6.86 2.94
C MET A 25 -0.90 5.72 3.42
N THR A 26 -0.34 4.94 2.49
CA THR A 26 0.57 3.83 2.84
C THR A 26 1.90 4.32 3.39
N GLN A 27 2.47 5.40 2.83
CA GLN A 27 3.69 6.03 3.37
C GLN A 27 3.48 6.52 4.81
N ASN A 28 2.35 7.18 5.09
CA ASN A 28 2.01 7.62 6.43
C ASN A 28 1.86 6.43 7.39
N TYR A 29 1.15 5.38 6.97
CA TYR A 29 0.98 4.17 7.77
C TYR A 29 2.31 3.49 8.08
N PHE A 30 3.16 3.22 7.10
CA PHE A 30 4.43 2.54 7.35
C PHE A 30 5.43 3.42 8.11
N SER A 31 5.28 4.74 8.04
CA SER A 31 6.10 5.69 8.80
C SER A 31 5.74 5.76 10.29
N THR A 32 4.61 5.18 10.74
CA THR A 32 4.29 5.10 12.17
C THR A 32 5.10 4.03 12.91
N PHE A 33 5.76 3.14 12.19
CA PHE A 33 6.57 2.08 12.77
C PHE A 33 8.00 2.56 13.07
N ALA A 34 8.60 2.02 14.13
CA ALA A 34 10.02 2.24 14.39
C ALA A 34 10.89 1.76 13.20
N PRO A 35 12.08 2.35 13.00
CA PRO A 35 12.97 1.98 11.89
C PRO A 35 13.15 0.46 11.75
N GLY A 36 12.92 -0.06 10.55
CA GLY A 36 13.04 -1.49 10.22
C GLY A 36 11.85 -2.36 10.63
N LYS A 37 10.89 -1.87 11.42
CA LYS A 37 9.70 -2.66 11.81
C LYS A 37 8.68 -2.82 10.69
N ALA A 38 8.58 -1.85 9.77
CA ALA A 38 7.73 -1.97 8.59
C ALA A 38 8.12 -3.18 7.71
N ARG A 39 9.37 -3.65 7.78
CA ARG A 39 9.88 -4.82 7.04
C ARG A 39 9.02 -6.07 7.23
N GLN A 40 8.34 -6.23 8.36
CA GLN A 40 7.49 -7.40 8.61
C GLN A 40 6.27 -7.50 7.69
N TYR A 41 5.93 -6.44 6.95
CA TYR A 41 4.79 -6.41 6.03
C TYR A 41 5.19 -6.66 4.56
N PHE A 42 6.47 -6.81 4.30
CA PHE A 42 7.02 -7.04 2.97
C PHE A 42 7.56 -8.47 2.82
N PHE A 43 7.85 -8.87 1.59
CA PHE A 43 8.20 -10.24 1.24
C PHE A 43 9.65 -10.59 1.58
N HIS A 44 9.90 -10.76 2.87
CA HIS A 44 11.20 -11.16 3.38
C HIS A 44 11.13 -12.58 3.90
N LEU A 45 11.98 -13.45 3.34
CA LEU A 45 12.08 -14.85 3.73
C LEU A 45 13.49 -15.19 4.18
N SER A 46 13.59 -15.97 5.24
CA SER A 46 14.81 -16.63 5.65
C SER A 46 15.11 -17.82 4.72
N LYS A 47 16.35 -18.31 4.76
CA LYS A 47 16.72 -19.51 3.99
C LYS A 47 15.83 -20.69 4.41
N ASN A 48 15.30 -21.41 3.41
CA ASN A 48 14.39 -22.55 3.58
C ASN A 48 13.06 -22.25 4.31
N GLU A 49 12.66 -20.98 4.41
CA GLU A 49 11.38 -20.61 5.06
C GLU A 49 10.17 -21.00 4.22
N HIS A 50 10.30 -20.99 2.89
CA HIS A 50 9.23 -21.38 1.97
C HIS A 50 9.76 -22.36 0.91
N PRO A 51 9.01 -23.44 0.57
CA PRO A 51 9.49 -24.49 -0.35
C PRO A 51 9.83 -23.96 -1.74
N ASN A 52 9.10 -22.94 -2.22
CA ASN A 52 9.37 -22.31 -3.52
C ASN A 52 10.57 -21.34 -3.50
N TYR A 53 11.06 -20.97 -2.31
CA TYR A 53 12.14 -20.00 -2.11
C TYR A 53 13.18 -20.55 -1.12
N PRO A 54 14.04 -21.49 -1.57
CA PRO A 54 15.01 -22.14 -0.69
C PRO A 54 16.14 -21.19 -0.23
N LYS A 55 16.36 -20.07 -0.93
CA LYS A 55 17.32 -19.03 -0.54
C LYS A 55 16.61 -17.93 0.24
N ALA A 56 17.36 -17.23 1.10
CA ALA A 56 16.85 -16.03 1.76
C ALA A 56 16.50 -14.95 0.71
N ILE A 57 15.43 -14.22 0.96
CA ILE A 57 14.93 -13.12 0.12
C ILE A 57 14.78 -11.88 0.98
N SER A 58 15.22 -10.74 0.45
CA SER A 58 14.95 -9.44 1.05
C SER A 58 14.35 -8.50 0.01
N ASP A 59 13.03 -8.38 0.04
CA ASP A 59 12.25 -7.63 -0.92
C ASP A 59 11.42 -6.56 -0.21
N ASN A 60 11.75 -5.29 -0.42
CA ASN A 60 11.05 -4.14 0.17
C ASN A 60 9.90 -3.62 -0.71
N THR A 61 9.54 -4.33 -1.78
CA THR A 61 8.56 -3.89 -2.79
C THR A 61 7.30 -4.73 -2.73
N HIS A 62 7.42 -6.06 -2.72
CA HIS A 62 6.27 -6.95 -2.65
C HIS A 62 5.78 -7.09 -1.21
N LEU A 63 4.47 -6.97 -1.01
CA LEU A 63 3.84 -7.18 0.30
C LEU A 63 3.70 -8.68 0.58
N ASN A 64 3.77 -9.07 1.85
CA ASN A 64 3.26 -10.37 2.28
C ASN A 64 1.75 -10.29 2.60
N ASP A 65 1.14 -11.39 3.01
CA ASP A 65 -0.30 -11.47 3.30
C ASP A 65 -0.77 -10.40 4.29
N GLN A 66 0.02 -10.12 5.34
CA GLN A 66 -0.30 -9.10 6.34
C GLN A 66 -0.21 -7.69 5.75
N GLY A 67 0.85 -7.39 5.01
CA GLY A 67 1.01 -6.11 4.33
C GLY A 67 -0.09 -5.86 3.29
N ALA A 68 -0.42 -6.88 2.50
CA ALA A 68 -1.49 -6.81 1.51
C ALA A 68 -2.85 -6.53 2.17
N LEU A 69 -3.16 -7.20 3.29
CA LEU A 69 -4.40 -6.96 4.04
C LEU A 69 -4.47 -5.53 4.59
N ILE A 70 -3.37 -4.98 5.11
CA ILE A 70 -3.30 -3.60 5.60
C ILE A 70 -3.55 -2.61 4.46
N VAL A 71 -2.86 -2.77 3.33
CA VAL A 71 -3.03 -1.87 2.18
C VAL A 71 -4.45 -1.96 1.62
N ALA A 72 -5.05 -3.16 1.57
CA ALA A 72 -6.44 -3.33 1.19
C ALA A 72 -7.40 -2.58 2.13
N ARG A 73 -7.15 -2.61 3.45
CA ARG A 73 -7.95 -1.84 4.43
C ARG A 73 -7.81 -0.34 4.24
N LEU A 74 -6.60 0.17 3.98
CA LEU A 74 -6.38 1.59 3.70
C LEU A 74 -7.12 2.03 2.44
N ILE A 75 -7.13 1.20 1.38
CA ILE A 75 -7.90 1.47 0.16
C ILE A 75 -9.40 1.50 0.46
N CYS A 76 -9.92 0.53 1.22
CA CYS A 76 -11.32 0.50 1.60
C CYS A 76 -11.72 1.74 2.42
N GLN A 77 -10.85 2.18 3.33
CA GLN A 77 -11.05 3.41 4.09
C GLN A 77 -11.08 4.64 3.16
N ALA A 78 -10.11 4.75 2.23
CA ALA A 78 -10.06 5.84 1.26
C ALA A 78 -11.35 5.91 0.41
N ILE A 79 -11.88 4.75 0.00
CA ILE A 79 -13.14 4.67 -0.75
C ILE A 79 -14.31 5.15 0.12
N LYS A 80 -14.41 4.70 1.39
CA LYS A 80 -15.50 5.12 2.30
C LYS A 80 -15.49 6.62 2.62
N GLU A 81 -14.30 7.22 2.71
CA GLU A 81 -14.11 8.65 2.97
C GLU A 81 -14.28 9.52 1.71
N SER A 82 -14.40 8.89 0.54
CA SER A 82 -14.63 9.57 -0.73
C SER A 82 -16.12 9.75 -1.02
N ASN A 83 -16.43 10.61 -2.00
CA ASN A 83 -17.79 10.76 -2.54
C ASN A 83 -18.08 9.81 -3.72
N LEU A 84 -17.31 8.74 -3.88
CA LEU A 84 -17.52 7.76 -4.94
C LEU A 84 -18.76 6.91 -4.64
N ALA A 85 -19.52 6.51 -5.67
CA ALA A 85 -20.66 5.61 -5.49
C ALA A 85 -20.27 4.29 -4.78
N LEU A 86 -19.04 3.82 -5.03
CA LEU A 86 -18.47 2.63 -4.41
C LEU A 86 -18.35 2.72 -2.88
N SER A 87 -18.34 3.93 -2.30
CA SER A 87 -18.33 4.13 -0.84
C SER A 87 -19.46 3.36 -0.13
N SER A 88 -20.64 3.27 -0.77
CA SER A 88 -21.81 2.57 -0.25
C SER A 88 -21.74 1.04 -0.32
N GLU A 89 -20.77 0.49 -1.07
CA GLU A 89 -20.60 -0.95 -1.27
C GLU A 89 -19.51 -1.56 -0.37
N ILE A 90 -18.75 -0.73 0.36
CA ILE A 90 -17.71 -1.22 1.27
C ILE A 90 -18.34 -1.69 2.58
N LEU A 91 -18.26 -3.00 2.84
CA LEU A 91 -18.82 -3.66 4.02
C LEU A 91 -17.92 -3.63 5.28
N LEU A 92 -16.68 -3.14 5.14
CA LEU A 92 -15.66 -3.09 6.20
C LEU A 92 -15.87 -1.96 7.20
#